data_AF-A0AAD6Z6S9-F1
#
_entry.id   AF-A0AAD6Z6S9-F1
#
_cell.length_a   1.000
_cell.length_b   1.000
_cell.length_c   1.000
_cell.angle_alpha   90.00
_cell.angle_beta   90.00
_cell.angle_gamma   90.00
#
_symmetry.space_group_name_H-M   'P 1'
#
loop_
_entity.id
_entity.type
_entity.pdbx_description
1 polymer ?
#
loop_
_entity_poly.entity_id
_entity_poly.type
_entity_poly.pdbx_seq_one_letter_code
_entity_poly.pdbx_strand_id
1 'polypeptide(L)'
;CNPKFYGRPRYDCVLYNAESDPPSLTRLIGLLRCTIPGGAKFDLAFLYRFKNSKWKPRTFWRGCRVVEECRRPEFLPLDLFVRSDEARTKKKTQRGEGR
;
A
#
# COMPACT_ATOMS: atom_id res chain seq x y z
N CYS A 1 0.22 21.58 -12.60
CA CYS A 1 -0.46 20.33 -12.17
C CYS A 1 -1.95 20.61 -12.00
N ASN A 2 -2.86 19.85 -12.62
CA ASN A 2 -4.31 20.08 -12.51
C ASN A 2 -4.87 19.35 -11.26
N PRO A 3 -5.36 20.06 -10.23
CA PRO A 3 -5.91 19.45 -9.01
C PRO A 3 -7.24 18.71 -9.25
N LYS A 4 -7.90 18.95 -10.38
CA LYS A 4 -9.17 18.33 -10.79
C LYS A 4 -9.02 17.56 -12.10
N PHE A 5 -8.06 16.64 -12.14
CA PHE A 5 -7.87 15.76 -13.30
C PHE A 5 -9.12 14.89 -13.52
N TYR A 6 -9.80 15.06 -14.66
CA TYR A 6 -11.12 14.46 -14.95
C TYR A 6 -12.18 14.68 -13.85
N GLY A 7 -12.18 15.86 -13.21
CA GLY A 7 -13.17 16.21 -12.19
C GLY A 7 -13.05 15.41 -10.89
N ARG A 8 -11.94 14.69 -10.68
CA ARG A 8 -11.67 13.92 -9.46
C ARG A 8 -10.43 14.44 -8.75
N PRO A 9 -10.38 14.39 -7.41
CA PRO A 9 -9.16 14.66 -6.67
C PRO A 9 -8.06 13.70 -7.12
N ARG A 10 -6.85 14.23 -7.34
CA ARG A 10 -5.67 13.43 -7.66
C ARG A 10 -4.94 13.08 -6.36
N TYR A 11 -4.95 11.80 -6.00
CA TYR A 11 -4.20 11.28 -4.86
C TYR A 11 -3.00 10.44 -5.32
N ASP A 12 -2.00 10.33 -4.45
CA ASP A 12 -0.77 9.57 -4.73
C ASP A 12 -0.96 8.05 -4.57
N CYS A 13 -0.12 7.30 -5.26
CA CYS A 13 -0.01 5.85 -5.06
C CYS A 13 1.19 5.55 -4.16
N VAL A 14 1.05 4.51 -3.34
CA VAL A 14 2.09 4.03 -2.43
C VAL A 14 2.23 2.51 -2.56
N LEU A 15 3.42 2.01 -2.25
CA LEU A 15 3.69 0.58 -2.12
C LEU A 15 3.67 0.23 -0.63
N TYR A 16 3.12 -0.93 -0.30
CA TYR A 16 3.18 -1.47 1.06
C TYR A 16 3.53 -2.96 1.04
N ASN A 17 4.29 -3.34 2.07
CA ASN A 17 4.64 -4.73 2.32
C ASN A 17 3.52 -5.36 3.15
N ALA A 18 2.45 -5.80 2.48
CA ALA A 18 1.73 -6.97 2.97
C ALA A 18 2.69 -8.16 2.93
N GLU A 19 2.40 -9.23 3.67
CA GLU A 19 3.19 -10.49 3.67
C GLU A 19 3.35 -11.16 2.28
N SER A 20 2.91 -10.50 1.20
CA SER A 20 3.06 -10.84 -0.21
C SER A 20 4.33 -10.22 -0.84
N ASP A 21 5.08 -11.04 -1.58
CA ASP A 21 6.11 -10.61 -2.54
C ASP A 21 5.54 -10.75 -3.98
N PRO A 22 5.49 -9.70 -4.82
CA PRO A 22 6.01 -8.34 -4.61
C PRO A 22 5.08 -7.41 -3.79
N PRO A 23 5.59 -6.25 -3.33
CA PRO A 23 4.81 -5.25 -2.61
C PRO A 23 3.54 -4.86 -3.35
N SER A 24 2.48 -4.59 -2.58
CA SER A 24 1.17 -4.24 -3.14
C SER A 24 1.08 -2.73 -3.41
N LEU A 25 0.54 -2.36 -4.57
CA LEU A 25 0.22 -0.98 -4.91
C LEU A 25 -1.14 -0.58 -4.32
N THR A 26 -1.26 0.64 -3.82
CA THR A 26 -2.52 1.19 -3.30
C THR A 26 -2.60 2.70 -3.50
N ARG A 27 -3.83 3.24 -3.50
CA ARG A 27 -4.10 4.68 -3.55
C ARG A 27 -4.18 5.23 -2.14
N LEU A 28 -3.32 6.18 -1.78
CA LEU A 28 -3.35 6.85 -0.48
C LEU A 28 -4.40 7.96 -0.50
N ILE A 29 -5.45 7.84 0.30
CA ILE A 29 -6.52 8.84 0.38
C ILE A 29 -6.28 9.83 1.51
N GLY A 30 -5.74 9.36 2.64
CA GLY A 30 -5.45 10.24 3.78
C GLY A 30 -4.53 9.59 4.81
N LEU A 31 -3.95 10.43 5.66
CA LEU A 31 -3.14 10.04 6.80
C LEU A 31 -3.82 10.50 8.08
N LEU A 32 -3.89 9.62 9.07
CA LEU A 32 -4.54 9.86 10.35
C LEU A 32 -3.56 9.57 11.47
N ARG A 33 -3.48 10.49 12.43
CA ARG A 33 -2.83 10.25 13.72
C ARG A 33 -3.91 9.99 14.76
N CYS A 34 -3.95 8.79 15.28
CA CYS A 34 -4.90 8.38 16.31
C CYS A 34 -4.24 8.44 17.68
N THR A 35 -5.01 8.85 18.69
CA THR A 35 -4.62 8.77 20.10
C THR A 35 -5.68 7.95 20.82
N ILE A 36 -5.30 6.89 21.51
CA ILE A 36 -6.23 6.08 22.29
C ILE A 36 -6.30 6.54 23.75
N PRO A 37 -7.39 6.22 24.47
CA PRO A 37 -7.42 6.32 25.92
C PRO A 37 -6.21 5.59 26.52
N GLY A 38 -5.41 6.29 27.32
CA GLY A 38 -4.08 5.82 27.77
C GLY A 38 -2.89 6.50 27.09
N GLY A 39 -3.13 7.39 26.12
CA GLY A 39 -2.12 8.31 25.58
C GLY A 39 -1.23 7.73 24.49
N ALA A 40 -1.35 6.44 24.17
CA ALA A 40 -0.63 5.84 23.04
C ALA A 40 -1.12 6.43 21.71
N LYS A 41 -0.16 6.63 20.79
CA LYS A 41 -0.38 7.23 19.47
C LYS A 41 0.01 6.25 18.37
N PHE A 42 -0.75 6.21 17.30
CA PHE A 42 -0.42 5.44 16.09
C PHE A 42 -0.84 6.18 14.83
N ASP A 43 -0.06 5.99 13.77
CA ASP A 43 -0.29 6.62 12.47
C ASP A 43 -0.87 5.58 11.49
N LEU A 44 -2.04 5.90 10.94
CA LEU A 44 -2.76 5.07 9.97
C LEU A 44 -2.84 5.79 8.62
N ALA A 45 -2.85 5.01 7.56
CA ALA A 45 -3.19 5.44 6.22
C ALA A 45 -4.59 4.94 5.85
N PHE A 46 -5.44 5.84 5.37
CA PHE A 46 -6.70 5.53 4.71
C PHE A 46 -6.46 5.38 3.20
N LEU A 47 -6.89 4.28 2.61
CA LEU A 47 -6.51 3.90 1.25
C LEU A 47 -7.58 3.10 0.48
N TYR A 48 -7.38 3.00 -0.83
CA TYR A 48 -8.08 2.08 -1.72
C TYR A 48 -7.09 1.16 -2.43
N ARG A 49 -7.24 -0.16 -2.22
CA ARG A 49 -6.36 -1.15 -2.85
C ARG A 49 -6.58 -1.25 -4.36
N PHE A 50 -5.53 -1.66 -5.06
CA PHE A 50 -5.66 -2.14 -6.42
C PHE A 50 -5.87 -3.65 -6.46
N LYS A 51 -6.64 -4.13 -7.44
CA LYS A 51 -6.79 -5.56 -7.77
C LYS A 51 -6.47 -5.79 -9.24
N ASN A 52 -6.12 -7.02 -9.60
CA ASN A 52 -5.91 -7.36 -11.02
C ASN A 52 -7.16 -7.02 -11.83
N SER A 53 -6.97 -6.26 -12.91
CA SER A 53 -8.06 -5.97 -13.82
C SER A 53 -8.31 -7.15 -14.74
N LYS A 54 -9.57 -7.32 -15.15
CA LYS A 54 -9.95 -8.26 -16.20
C LYS A 54 -9.67 -7.70 -17.60
N TRP A 55 -9.43 -6.39 -17.72
CA TRP A 55 -9.13 -5.75 -18.99
C TRP A 55 -7.75 -6.17 -19.50
N LYS A 56 -7.66 -6.46 -20.80
CA LYS A 56 -6.42 -6.86 -21.47
C LYS A 56 -5.98 -5.77 -22.45
N PRO A 57 -4.74 -5.25 -22.33
CA PRO A 57 -4.22 -4.27 -23.27
C PRO A 57 -3.96 -4.93 -24.63
N ARG A 58 -4.12 -4.17 -25.71
CA ARG A 58 -3.79 -4.65 -27.08
C ARG A 58 -2.29 -4.92 -27.25
N THR A 59 -1.45 -4.15 -26.57
CA THR A 59 0.00 -4.33 -26.56
C THR A 59 0.42 -4.82 -25.18
N PHE A 60 0.91 -6.04 -25.08
CA PHE A 60 1.39 -6.62 -23.83
C PHE A 60 2.91 -6.42 -23.69
N TRP A 61 3.33 -5.98 -22.50
CA TRP A 61 4.74 -5.79 -22.17
C TRP A 61 5.10 -6.83 -21.11
N ARG A 62 6.28 -7.47 -21.22
CA ARG A 62 6.70 -8.49 -20.25
C ARG A 62 6.73 -7.86 -18.84
N GLY A 63 6.04 -8.49 -17.90
CA GLY A 63 5.91 -8.00 -16.52
C GLY A 63 4.84 -6.92 -16.32
N CYS A 64 4.08 -6.54 -17.35
CA CYS A 64 2.99 -5.58 -17.21
C CYS A 64 1.83 -6.18 -16.40
N ARG A 65 1.45 -5.50 -15.32
CA ARG A 65 0.26 -5.81 -14.54
C ARG A 65 -0.76 -4.70 -14.72
N VAL A 66 -1.90 -5.03 -15.31
CA VAL A 66 -3.04 -4.11 -15.35
C VAL A 66 -3.86 -4.32 -14.09
N VAL A 67 -4.02 -3.24 -13.34
CA VAL A 67 -4.79 -3.24 -12.10
C VAL A 67 -5.89 -2.19 -12.16
N GLU A 68 -6.95 -2.44 -11.40
CA GLU A 68 -8.08 -1.54 -11.22
C GLU A 68 -8.25 -1.21 -9.74
N GLU A 69 -8.64 0.04 -9.46
CA GLU A 69 -8.84 0.52 -8.09
C GLU A 69 -10.12 -0.10 -7.50
N CYS A 70 -9.99 -0.76 -6.36
CA CYS A 70 -11.11 -1.24 -5.56
C CYS A 70 -11.45 -0.18 -4.51
N ARG A 71 -12.58 0.50 -4.66
CA ARG A 71 -13.03 1.59 -3.78
C ARG A 71 -13.55 1.13 -2.42
N ARG A 72 -13.11 -0.04 -1.95
CA ARG A 72 -13.40 -0.51 -0.60
C ARG A 72 -12.41 0.20 0.35
N PRO A 73 -12.90 0.97 1.34
CA PRO A 73 -12.04 1.71 2.25
C PRO A 73 -11.27 0.75 3.15
N GLU A 74 -9.99 1.04 3.36
CA GLU A 74 -9.12 0.27 4.26
C GLU A 74 -8.19 1.19 5.05
N PHE A 75 -7.77 0.71 6.22
CA PHE A 75 -6.80 1.37 7.07
C PHE A 75 -5.59 0.46 7.26
N LEU A 76 -4.39 0.98 7.01
CA LEU A 76 -3.15 0.27 7.26
C LEU A 76 -2.23 1.10 8.15
N PRO A 77 -1.49 0.48 9.08
CA PRO A 77 -0.37 1.13 9.76
C PRO A 77 0.65 1.69 8.76
N LEU A 78 1.11 2.92 9.01
CA LEU A 78 2.04 3.62 8.12
C LEU A 78 3.45 2.99 8.09
N ASP A 79 3.77 2.08 9.02
CA ASP A 79 5.04 1.35 9.09
C ASP A 79 5.13 0.20 8.08
N LEU A 80 4.01 -0.20 7.48
CA LEU A 80 3.96 -1.19 6.39
C LEU A 80 4.35 -0.60 5.04
N PHE A 81 4.39 0.73 4.92
CA PHE A 81 4.62 1.39 3.64
C PHE A 81 6.11 1.35 3.29
N VAL A 82 6.39 1.01 2.03
CA VAL A 82 7.74 1.05 1.48
C VAL A 82 8.15 2.52 1.38
N ARG A 83 9.27 2.87 2.00
CA ARG A 83 9.87 4.20 1.93
C ARG A 83 11.22 4.08 1.26
N SER A 84 11.57 5.11 0.49
CA SER A 84 12.89 5.24 -0.11
C SER A 84 13.89 5.63 0.99
N ASP A 85 14.39 4.66 1.74
CA ASP A 85 15.67 4.74 2.47
C ASP A 85 16.14 3.34 2.90
N GLU A 86 17.47 3.18 2.91
CA GLU A 86 18.24 1.95 2.87
C GLU A 86 17.80 0.80 3.80
N ALA A 87 17.81 -0.42 3.24
CA ALA A 87 17.99 -1.70 3.93
C ALA A 87 17.34 -1.88 5.31
N ARG A 88 16.02 -2.12 5.36
CA ARG A 88 15.43 -2.84 6.51
C ARG A 88 15.41 -4.34 6.25
N THR A 89 16.59 -4.94 6.25
CA THR A 89 16.78 -6.40 6.29
C THR A 89 16.30 -6.91 7.65
N LYS A 90 15.00 -7.20 7.79
CA LYS A 90 14.52 -7.98 8.93
C LYS A 90 14.92 -9.44 8.69
N LYS A 91 16.07 -9.87 9.26
CA LYS A 91 16.41 -11.29 9.42
C LYS A 91 15.22 -11.97 10.13
N LYS A 92 14.62 -12.97 9.48
CA LYS A 92 13.73 -13.93 10.16
C LYS A 92 14.58 -14.62 11.24
N THR A 93 14.28 -14.35 12.51
CA THR A 93 14.67 -15.26 13.59
C THR A 93 13.93 -16.56 13.34
N GLN A 94 14.63 -17.57 12.82
CA GLN A 94 14.18 -18.94 12.90
C GLN A 94 14.09 -19.29 14.39
N ARG A 95 12.87 -19.40 14.92
CA ARG A 95 12.64 -20.23 16.09
C ARG A 95 12.91 -21.66 15.63
N GLY A 96 14.09 -22.17 15.94
CA GLY A 96 14.37 -23.59 15.85
C GLY A 96 13.50 -24.31 16.86
N GLU A 97 12.52 -25.05 16.37
CA GLU A 97 12.13 -26.31 17.00
C GLU A 97 13.32 -27.28 16.84
N GLY A 98 13.76 -27.87 17.94
CA GLY A 98 14.96 -28.70 17.92
C GLY A 98 15.19 -29.44 19.23
N ARG A 99 14.41 -30.51 19.40
CA ARG A 99 14.54 -31.66 20.32
C ARG A 99 14.20 -31.46 21.80
#